data_AF-A0A1C6L4T6-F1
#
_entry.id   AF-A0A1C6L4T6-F1
#
_cell.length_a   1.000
_cell.length_b   1.000
_cell.length_c   1.000
_cell.angle_alpha   90.00
_cell.angle_beta   90.00
_cell.angle_gamma   90.00
#
_symmetry.space_group_name_H-M   'P 1'
#
loop_
_entity.id
_entity.type
_entity.pdbx_description
1 polymer ?
#
loop_
_entity_poly.entity_id
_entity_poly.type
_entity_poly.pdbx_seq_one_letter_code
_entity_poly.pdbx_strand_id
1 'polypeptide(L)'
;MHQKLKFYTLNKRYYHYLAQFDERIISIDDSKSHRPFVGVVLSINGADYYAPLTSPKLKHQKMRYQIDFVKINKSVYDAINLNNMIPVTSSAVRLLRFDMLPCTTVKVSLRRQRDFMN
;
A
#
# COMPACT_ATOMS: atom_id res chain seq x y z
N MET A 1 4.98 18.61 13.27
CA MET A 1 3.99 17.53 13.48
C MET A 1 4.27 16.43 12.46
N HIS A 2 4.60 15.22 12.88
CA HIS A 2 4.76 14.09 11.96
C HIS A 2 3.36 13.55 11.61
N GLN A 3 2.96 13.65 10.35
CA GLN A 3 1.73 13.02 9.86
C GLN A 3 1.90 11.51 9.89
N LYS A 4 0.96 10.82 10.55
CA LYS A 4 0.96 9.37 10.71
C LYS A 4 0.47 8.70 9.42
N LEU A 5 1.24 7.73 8.92
CA LEU A 5 0.85 6.95 7.75
C LEU A 5 -0.33 6.03 8.10
N LYS A 6 -1.30 5.97 7.17
CA LYS A 6 -2.52 5.16 7.31
C LYS A 6 -2.65 4.20 6.14
N PHE A 7 -3.46 3.16 6.35
CA PHE A 7 -3.81 2.21 5.30
C PHE A 7 -5.10 2.58 4.61
N TYR A 8 -5.14 2.32 3.31
CA TYR A 8 -6.25 2.66 2.43
C TYR A 8 -6.59 1.52 1.48
N THR A 9 -7.82 1.50 1.01
CA THR A 9 -8.28 0.71 -0.14
C THR A 9 -8.55 1.64 -1.31
N LEU A 10 -8.18 1.18 -2.50
CA LEU A 10 -8.37 1.91 -3.75
C LEU A 10 -9.71 1.52 -4.40
N ASN A 11 -10.37 2.50 -5.03
CA ASN A 11 -11.54 2.24 -5.85
C ASN A 11 -11.16 1.41 -7.09
N LYS A 12 -11.83 0.27 -7.31
CA LYS A 12 -11.56 -0.62 -8.45
C LYS A 12 -11.72 0.05 -9.81
N ARG A 13 -12.73 0.91 -10.00
CA ARG A 13 -12.93 1.64 -11.25
C ARG A 13 -11.76 2.58 -11.53
N TYR A 14 -11.25 3.25 -10.50
CA TYR A 14 -10.09 4.12 -10.65
C TYR A 14 -8.81 3.34 -10.94
N TYR A 15 -8.60 2.20 -10.27
CA TYR A 15 -7.53 1.28 -10.61
C TYR A 15 -7.59 0.83 -12.07
N HIS A 16 -8.74 0.34 -12.55
CA HIS A 16 -8.88 -0.11 -13.94
C HIS A 16 -8.66 1.03 -14.94
N TYR A 17 -9.02 2.26 -14.58
CA TYR A 17 -8.69 3.43 -15.38
C TYR A 17 -7.17 3.63 -15.46
N LEU A 18 -6.47 3.67 -14.32
CA LEU A 18 -5.02 3.87 -14.33
C LEU A 18 -4.25 2.73 -15.01
N ALA A 19 -4.68 1.48 -14.81
CA ALA A 19 -4.05 0.29 -15.38
C ALA A 19 -4.10 0.23 -16.93
N GLN A 20 -4.94 1.06 -17.57
CA GLN A 20 -4.94 1.23 -19.03
C GLN A 20 -3.71 2.00 -19.53
N PHE A 21 -3.08 2.80 -18.66
CA PHE A 21 -1.97 3.68 -19.02
C PHE A 21 -0.61 3.16 -18.56
N ASP A 22 -0.56 2.36 -17.49
CA ASP A 22 0.69 1.78 -16.98
C ASP A 22 0.46 0.36 -16.44
N GLU A 23 1.09 -0.62 -17.08
CA GLU A 23 1.06 -2.04 -16.70
C GLU A 23 1.75 -2.35 -15.37
N ARG A 24 2.58 -1.43 -14.85
CA ARG A 24 3.28 -1.60 -13.57
C ARG A 24 2.36 -1.38 -12.37
N ILE A 25 1.17 -0.82 -12.59
CA ILE A 25 0.19 -0.59 -11.54
C ILE A 25 -0.23 -1.93 -10.96
N ILE A 26 -0.02 -2.07 -9.64
CA ILE A 26 -0.24 -3.33 -8.97
C ILE A 26 -1.72 -3.69 -8.99
N SER A 27 -2.01 -4.88 -9.50
CA SER A 27 -3.37 -5.43 -9.54
C SER A 27 -4.00 -5.56 -8.15
N ILE A 28 -5.27 -5.14 -8.10
CA ILE A 28 -6.19 -5.29 -6.97
C ILE A 28 -7.42 -6.13 -7.34
N ASP A 29 -7.27 -7.06 -8.27
CA ASP A 29 -8.33 -7.98 -8.67
C ASP A 29 -8.31 -9.26 -7.84
N ASP A 30 -9.44 -9.97 -7.83
CA ASP A 30 -9.61 -11.30 -7.22
C ASP A 30 -9.08 -11.38 -5.77
N SER A 31 -8.16 -12.32 -5.54
CA SER A 31 -7.48 -12.56 -4.26
C SER A 31 -6.63 -11.38 -3.77
N LYS A 32 -6.37 -10.38 -4.64
CA LYS A 32 -5.62 -9.17 -4.32
C LYS A 32 -6.52 -7.96 -4.09
N SER A 33 -7.84 -8.11 -4.14
CA SER A 33 -8.81 -7.02 -3.96
C SER A 33 -8.78 -6.34 -2.60
N HIS A 34 -8.18 -6.98 -1.60
CA HIS A 34 -7.95 -6.40 -0.29
C HIS A 34 -6.56 -5.79 -0.11
N ARG A 35 -5.76 -5.66 -1.19
CA ARG A 35 -4.40 -5.10 -1.09
C ARG A 35 -4.48 -3.67 -0.54
N PRO A 36 -3.91 -3.42 0.64
CA PRO A 36 -3.89 -2.09 1.21
C PRO A 36 -2.79 -1.25 0.56
N PHE A 37 -3.07 0.04 0.48
CA PHE A 37 -2.12 1.09 0.14
C PHE A 37 -1.76 1.88 1.40
N VAL A 38 -0.56 2.43 1.44
CA VAL A 38 -0.09 3.34 2.48
C VAL A 38 -0.11 4.76 1.94
N GLY A 39 -0.61 5.71 2.72
CA GLY A 39 -0.59 7.11 2.36
C GLY A 39 -0.98 8.06 3.50
N VAL A 40 -0.98 9.36 3.26
CA VAL A 40 -0.42 10.02 2.06
C VAL A 40 1.11 9.97 2.15
N VAL A 41 1.78 9.45 1.12
CA VAL A 41 3.24 9.34 1.09
C VAL A 41 3.88 10.68 0.75
N LEU A 42 3.31 11.35 -0.26
CA LEU A 42 3.69 12.68 -0.72
C LEU A 42 2.51 13.33 -1.45
N SER A 43 2.50 14.65 -1.51
CA SER A 43 1.52 15.43 -2.27
C SER A 43 2.26 16.29 -3.29
N ILE A 44 1.95 16.13 -4.57
CA ILE A 44 2.56 16.89 -5.68
C ILE A 44 1.42 17.45 -6.53
N ASN A 45 1.47 18.75 -6.82
CA ASN A 45 0.53 19.42 -7.73
C ASN A 45 -0.96 19.15 -7.41
N GLY A 46 -1.31 19.07 -6.12
CA GLY A 46 -2.68 18.80 -5.67
C GLY A 46 -3.13 17.34 -5.76
N ALA A 47 -2.24 16.41 -6.12
CA ALA A 47 -2.48 14.97 -6.08
C ALA A 47 -1.74 14.32 -4.91
N ASP A 48 -2.45 13.48 -4.17
CA ASP A 48 -1.89 12.67 -3.09
C ASP A 48 -1.44 11.32 -3.62
N TYR A 49 -0.25 10.89 -3.20
CA TYR A 49 0.34 9.63 -3.64
C TYR A 49 0.23 8.54 -2.58
N TYR A 50 -0.10 7.34 -3.08
CA TYR A 50 -0.34 6.17 -2.26
C TYR A 50 0.50 5.01 -2.79
N ALA A 51 1.25 4.35 -1.91
CA ALA A 51 2.13 3.24 -2.28
C ALA A 51 1.50 1.89 -1.88
N PRO A 52 1.52 0.88 -2.76
CA PRO A 52 0.96 -0.43 -2.42
C PRO A 52 1.84 -1.18 -1.41
N LEU A 53 1.21 -1.88 -0.46
CA LEU A 53 1.91 -2.88 0.33
C LEU A 53 2.18 -4.13 -0.49
N THR A 54 3.33 -4.75 -0.23
CA THR A 54 3.71 -6.05 -0.79
C THR A 54 4.08 -7.04 0.30
N SER A 55 3.48 -8.23 0.22
CA SER A 55 3.77 -9.38 1.09
C SER A 55 5.25 -9.71 1.13
N PRO A 56 5.80 -10.23 2.23
CA PRO A 56 7.17 -10.71 2.27
C PRO A 56 7.34 -11.78 1.20
N LYS A 57 8.33 -11.60 0.35
CA LYS A 57 8.78 -12.60 -0.62
C LYS A 57 10.19 -12.98 -0.25
N LEU A 58 10.61 -14.21 -0.57
CA LEU A 58 11.97 -14.68 -0.33
C LEU A 58 13.02 -13.71 -0.91
N LYS A 59 12.73 -13.11 -2.07
CA LYS A 59 13.59 -12.08 -2.68
C LYS A 59 13.74 -10.79 -1.84
N HIS A 60 12.77 -10.42 -1.00
CA HIS A 60 12.84 -9.22 -0.15
C HIS A 60 13.85 -9.34 0.99
N GLN A 61 14.24 -10.57 1.36
CA GLN A 61 15.30 -10.82 2.33
C GLN A 61 16.67 -10.45 1.74
N LYS A 62 16.88 -10.80 0.45
CA LYS A 62 18.13 -10.57 -0.28
C LYS A 62 18.22 -9.18 -0.92
N MET A 63 17.10 -8.53 -1.20
CA MET A 63 17.09 -7.18 -1.77
C MET A 63 17.74 -6.17 -0.81
N ARG A 64 18.64 -5.36 -1.37
CA ARG A 64 19.25 -4.23 -0.66
C ARG A 64 18.20 -3.17 -0.34
N TYR A 65 18.48 -2.38 0.69
CA TYR A 65 17.69 -1.18 0.96
C TYR A 65 17.90 -0.22 -0.21
N GLN A 66 16.81 0.21 -0.83
CA GLN A 66 16.83 1.19 -1.91
C GLN A 66 15.87 2.31 -1.56
N ILE A 67 16.10 3.50 -2.11
CA ILE A 67 15.28 4.69 -1.81
C ILE A 67 13.81 4.47 -2.14
N ASP A 68 13.51 3.59 -3.10
CA ASP A 68 12.18 3.25 -3.58
C ASP A 68 11.57 2.01 -2.91
N PHE A 69 12.26 1.36 -1.97
CA PHE A 69 11.81 0.14 -1.32
C PHE A 69 11.99 0.19 0.20
N VAL A 70 10.89 0.40 0.91
CA VAL A 70 10.88 0.53 2.37
C VAL A 70 10.48 -0.78 3.02
N LYS A 71 11.39 -1.37 3.79
CA LYS A 71 11.14 -2.59 4.57
C LYS A 71 10.38 -2.26 5.85
N ILE A 72 9.22 -2.88 6.07
CA ILE A 72 8.52 -2.80 7.36
C ILE A 72 9.06 -3.90 8.26
N ASN A 73 9.58 -3.53 9.43
CA ASN A 73 10.22 -4.42 10.39
C ASN A 73 11.21 -5.42 9.74
N LYS A 74 12.26 -4.92 9.09
CA LYS A 74 13.31 -5.74 8.44
C LYS A 74 12.79 -6.81 7.46
N SER A 75 11.69 -6.54 6.75
CA SER A 75 11.01 -7.48 5.82
C SER A 75 10.29 -8.66 6.49
N VAL A 76 10.09 -8.63 7.81
CA VAL A 76 9.37 -9.69 8.53
C VAL A 76 7.86 -9.61 8.27
N TYR A 77 7.31 -8.40 8.11
CA TYR A 77 5.87 -8.21 7.95
C TYR A 77 5.43 -7.92 6.53
N ASP A 78 6.00 -6.88 5.91
CA ASP A 78 5.67 -6.43 4.55
C ASP A 78 6.77 -5.47 4.07
N ALA A 79 6.70 -5.05 2.82
CA ALA A 79 7.45 -3.90 2.31
C ALA A 79 6.54 -2.94 1.54
N ILE A 80 6.97 -1.69 1.41
CA ILE A 80 6.33 -0.65 0.61
C ILE A 80 7.17 -0.45 -0.65
N ASN A 81 6.54 -0.52 -1.81
CA ASN A 81 7.20 -0.29 -3.08
C ASN A 81 6.85 1.11 -3.59
N LEU A 82 7.70 2.09 -3.32
CA LEU A 82 7.47 3.50 -3.64
C LEU A 82 7.54 3.76 -5.14
N ASN A 83 8.32 2.99 -5.92
CA ASN A 83 8.32 3.10 -7.38
C ASN A 83 6.95 2.79 -8.04
N ASN A 84 6.06 2.09 -7.33
CA ASN A 84 4.72 1.74 -7.77
C ASN A 84 3.64 2.59 -7.09
N MET A 85 4.02 3.71 -6.47
CA MET A 85 3.04 4.65 -5.94
C MET A 85 2.24 5.28 -7.07
N ILE A 86 0.97 5.55 -6.79
CA ILE A 86 0.05 6.14 -7.76
C ILE A 86 -0.53 7.43 -7.21
N PRO A 87 -0.76 8.45 -8.05
CA PRO A 87 -1.58 9.58 -7.68
C PRO A 87 -3.02 9.11 -7.54
N VAL A 88 -3.72 9.56 -6.49
CA VAL A 88 -5.11 9.20 -6.26
C VAL A 88 -5.88 10.43 -5.79
N THR A 89 -7.03 10.67 -6.41
CA THR A 89 -7.97 11.69 -5.94
C THR A 89 -8.63 11.22 -4.64
N SER A 90 -8.94 12.14 -3.73
CA SER A 90 -9.57 11.80 -2.44
C SER A 90 -10.88 11.01 -2.57
N SER A 91 -11.60 11.15 -3.68
CA SER A 91 -12.83 10.40 -4.00
C SER A 91 -12.58 8.94 -4.41
N ALA A 92 -11.37 8.61 -4.86
CA ALA A 92 -11.00 7.28 -5.35
C ALA A 92 -10.30 6.41 -4.30
N VAL A 93 -10.15 6.89 -3.06
CA VAL A 93 -9.49 6.18 -1.97
C VAL A 93 -10.37 6.18 -0.71
N ARG A 94 -10.26 5.13 0.10
CA ARG A 94 -10.98 5.04 1.39
C ARG A 94 -10.06 4.50 2.47
N LEU A 95 -10.19 5.01 3.69
CA LEU A 95 -9.46 4.50 4.83
C LEU A 95 -9.79 3.01 5.03
N LEU A 96 -8.75 2.19 5.23
CA LEU A 96 -8.92 0.75 5.39
C LEU A 96 -9.72 0.43 6.65
N ARG A 97 -10.82 -0.28 6.45
CA ARG A 97 -11.69 -0.85 7.48
C ARG A 97 -11.15 -2.22 7.92
N PHE A 98 -10.37 -2.25 9.01
CA PHE A 98 -9.75 -3.50 9.49
C PHE A 98 -10.77 -4.58 9.87
N ASP A 99 -11.95 -4.19 10.32
CA ASP A 99 -13.06 -5.06 10.66
C ASP A 99 -13.60 -5.85 9.45
N MET A 100 -13.54 -5.26 8.26
CA MET A 100 -14.05 -5.83 7.00
C MET A 100 -13.07 -6.79 6.29
N LEU A 101 -11.87 -7.02 6.83
CA LEU A 101 -10.91 -7.94 6.22
C LEU A 101 -11.37 -9.41 6.36
N PRO A 102 -11.08 -10.27 5.37
CA PRO A 102 -11.64 -11.63 5.31
C PRO A 102 -11.04 -12.62 6.34
N CYS A 103 -9.84 -12.36 6.88
CA CYS A 103 -9.14 -13.28 7.78
C CYS A 103 -8.49 -12.57 8.98
N THR A 104 -8.52 -13.20 10.15
CA THR A 104 -7.91 -12.71 11.40
C THR A 104 -6.40 -12.54 11.27
N THR A 105 -5.69 -13.41 10.55
CA THR A 105 -4.24 -13.33 10.34
C THR A 105 -3.85 -12.06 9.58
N VAL A 106 -4.58 -11.71 8.51
CA VAL A 106 -4.34 -10.47 7.73
C VAL A 106 -4.61 -9.25 8.60
N LYS A 107 -5.70 -9.27 9.40
CA LYS A 107 -6.00 -8.20 10.37
C LYS A 107 -4.87 -7.99 11.37
N VAL A 108 -4.35 -9.07 11.96
CA VAL A 108 -3.26 -9.02 12.95
C VAL A 108 -1.98 -8.49 12.31
N SER A 109 -1.63 -8.95 11.10
CA SER A 109 -0.44 -8.48 10.38
C SER A 109 -0.49 -6.97 10.12
N LEU A 110 -1.59 -6.48 9.53
CA LEU A 110 -1.74 -5.06 9.22
C LEU A 110 -1.79 -4.19 10.48
N ARG A 111 -2.34 -4.68 11.60
CA ARG A 111 -2.28 -3.96 12.88
C ARG A 111 -0.83 -3.81 13.37
N ARG A 112 -0.04 -4.88 13.38
CA ARG A 112 1.39 -4.83 13.76
C ARG A 112 2.19 -3.86 12.89
N GLN A 113 1.88 -3.80 11.59
CA GLN A 113 2.53 -2.86 10.68
C GLN A 113 2.14 -1.41 10.94
N ARG A 114 0.84 -1.14 11.17
CA ARG A 114 0.38 0.21 11.56
C ARG A 114 1.10 0.70 12.80
N ASP A 115 1.25 -0.17 13.79
CA ASP A 115 1.86 0.16 15.08
C ASP A 115 3.38 0.34 14.95
N PHE A 116 4.03 -0.27 13.94
CA PHE A 116 5.45 -0.02 13.63
C PHE A 116 5.68 1.30 12.88
N MET A 117 4.74 1.70 12.01
CA MET A 117 4.85 2.92 11.20
C MET A 117 4.56 4.22 11.99
N ASN A 118 4.06 4.13 13.23
CA ASN A 118 3.46 5.23 13.98
C ASN A 118 3.88 5.28 15.44
#